data_AF-A0A920EQG8-F1
#
_entry.id   AF-A0A920EQG8-F1
#
_cell.length_a   1.000
_cell.length_b   1.000
_cell.length_c   1.000
_cell.angle_alpha   90.00
_cell.angle_beta   90.00
_cell.angle_gamma   90.00
#
_symmetry.space_group_name_H-M   'P 1'
#
loop_
_entity.id
_entity.type
_entity.pdbx_description
1 polymer ?
#
loop_
_entity_poly.entity_id
_entity_poly.type
_entity_poly.pdbx_seq_one_letter_code
_entity_poly.pdbx_strand_id
1 'polypeptide(L)'
;MDLKDERSVLAAVIWKGNVRNLPAMPEEGLEVVASGKLTTFGAQSKYQLIVDQIMPAGEGALMALLEKRKEKLKQEGMFDVSRKKPLPYLPDVIGVITSSSGAVIRDILHRLKDRFPREVLVWPVSVQGDRCALEVSRAIDGFNRLTEFDEIKKPDLLIVARGGGSLEDLWGFNEEIVLRAVAASEIPVISAIGHETDTTLIDLVSDVRAPTPTAAAEIAVPVLSEISKALDKIVNRQWQQLKQKLLISEQRLVDISRLMPRSEELCALQSQRLDVASERLPRGLISLLQRNKLQSARVFAGLQPRFLQQVVQAQYERKTNYFQSLRAGFERNLETKSINLQLKLSDLRASDLHREIKRKELNFNRLTQRFFNLGPNIIAPRLANLNNLDRLRETLGYKETLNRGYSVIRADGSVVTSVLEVIDNVELEVEFKDGRIGVCISDKAAITKNRLSKQNKNPTLKVECLTG
;
A
#
# COMPACT_ATOMS: atom_id res chain seq x y z
N MET A 1 -47.07 15.13 -77.95
CA MET A 1 -47.63 14.27 -76.89
C MET A 1 -49.10 14.60 -76.80
N ASP A 2 -49.96 13.65 -76.48
CA ASP A 2 -51.39 13.91 -76.37
C ASP A 2 -51.79 13.81 -74.90
N LEU A 3 -52.38 14.89 -74.38
CA LEU A 3 -52.96 14.92 -73.03
C LEU A 3 -54.39 14.41 -73.14
N LYS A 4 -54.71 13.37 -72.37
CA LYS A 4 -56.03 12.74 -72.39
C LYS A 4 -56.72 12.96 -71.06
N ASP A 5 -57.99 13.34 -71.14
CA ASP A 5 -58.94 13.44 -70.03
C ASP A 5 -60.06 12.39 -70.23
N GLU A 6 -60.99 12.25 -69.29
CA GLU A 6 -62.06 11.24 -69.33
C GLU A 6 -62.87 11.25 -70.65
N ARG A 7 -63.01 12.41 -71.28
CA ARG A 7 -63.84 12.60 -72.48
C ARG A 7 -63.13 13.25 -73.67
N SER A 8 -61.89 13.70 -73.50
CA SER A 8 -61.25 14.63 -74.45
C SER A 8 -59.77 14.32 -74.64
N VAL A 9 -59.25 14.59 -75.83
CA VAL A 9 -57.82 14.51 -76.15
C VAL A 9 -57.35 15.87 -76.65
N LEU A 10 -56.28 16.40 -76.07
CA LEU A 10 -55.66 17.67 -76.44
C LEU A 10 -54.21 17.42 -76.88
N ALA A 11 -53.86 17.87 -78.09
CA ALA A 11 -52.49 17.81 -78.57
C ALA A 11 -51.61 18.79 -77.77
N ALA A 12 -50.48 18.30 -77.25
CA ALA A 12 -49.53 19.09 -76.50
C ALA A 12 -48.12 19.00 -77.11
N VAL A 13 -47.43 20.14 -77.18
CA VAL A 13 -46.07 20.22 -77.73
C VAL A 13 -45.16 20.96 -76.77
N ILE A 14 -43.98 20.36 -76.57
CA ILE A 14 -42.90 20.94 -75.78
C ILE A 14 -41.78 21.31 -76.75
N TRP A 15 -41.36 22.57 -76.72
CA TRP A 15 -40.22 23.03 -77.53
C TRP A 15 -38.91 22.49 -76.98
N LYS A 16 -37.98 22.13 -77.87
CA LYS A 16 -36.66 21.55 -77.53
C LYS A 16 -35.88 22.35 -76.48
N GLY A 17 -36.07 23.67 -76.42
CA GLY A 17 -35.46 24.54 -75.41
C GLY A 17 -36.01 24.33 -73.99
N ASN A 18 -37.31 24.01 -73.85
CA ASN A 18 -37.98 23.83 -72.56
C ASN A 18 -37.86 22.39 -72.03
N VAL A 19 -37.55 21.41 -72.89
CA VAL A 19 -37.38 19.99 -72.47
C VAL A 19 -36.29 19.83 -71.40
N ARG A 20 -35.23 20.66 -71.42
CA ARG A 20 -34.13 20.59 -70.44
C ARG A 20 -34.53 21.04 -69.03
N ASN A 21 -35.57 21.85 -68.91
CA ASN A 21 -36.03 22.39 -67.63
C ASN A 21 -37.16 21.55 -67.01
N LEU A 22 -37.51 20.41 -67.62
CA LEU A 22 -38.54 19.53 -67.08
C LEU A 22 -37.97 18.66 -65.95
N PRO A 23 -38.67 18.56 -64.80
CA PRO A 23 -38.23 17.73 -63.68
C PRO A 23 -38.28 16.23 -63.96
N ALA A 24 -39.12 15.79 -64.91
CA ALA A 24 -39.21 14.40 -65.37
C ALA A 24 -39.65 14.34 -66.85
N MET A 25 -39.20 13.32 -67.58
CA MET A 25 -39.75 13.00 -68.90
C MET A 25 -41.13 12.34 -68.72
N PRO A 26 -42.16 12.78 -69.48
CA PRO A 26 -43.47 12.13 -69.43
C PRO A 26 -43.39 10.73 -70.04
N GLU A 27 -43.78 9.72 -69.27
CA GLU A 27 -43.96 8.34 -69.71
C GLU A 27 -45.44 8.06 -70.01
N GLU A 28 -45.69 7.07 -70.85
CA GLU A 28 -47.05 6.71 -71.29
C GLU A 28 -47.85 6.13 -70.11
N GLY A 29 -48.95 6.80 -69.72
CA GLY A 29 -49.78 6.43 -68.56
C GLY A 29 -49.57 7.28 -67.30
N LEU A 30 -48.67 8.27 -67.34
CA LEU A 30 -48.47 9.21 -66.22
C LEU A 30 -49.58 10.27 -66.19
N GLU A 31 -50.27 10.41 -65.05
CA GLU A 31 -51.09 11.59 -64.79
C GLU A 31 -50.18 12.80 -64.65
N VAL A 32 -50.55 13.93 -65.27
CA VAL A 32 -49.71 15.15 -65.32
C VAL A 32 -50.57 16.40 -65.24
N VAL A 33 -50.10 17.38 -64.47
CA VAL A 33 -50.57 18.76 -64.53
C VAL A 33 -49.63 19.51 -65.47
N ALA A 34 -50.16 19.93 -66.62
CA ALA A 34 -49.44 20.69 -67.63
C ALA A 34 -49.93 22.15 -67.63
N SER A 35 -49.01 23.10 -67.50
CA SER A 35 -49.30 24.53 -67.64
C SER A 35 -48.62 25.10 -68.89
N GLY A 36 -49.30 25.99 -69.59
CA GLY A 36 -48.83 26.49 -70.88
C GLY A 36 -49.81 27.38 -71.61
N LYS A 37 -49.46 27.75 -72.85
CA LYS A 37 -50.29 28.61 -73.71
C LYS A 37 -51.06 27.78 -74.72
N LEU A 38 -52.37 27.99 -74.80
CA LEU A 38 -53.20 27.39 -75.84
C LEU A 38 -53.00 28.14 -77.15
N THR A 39 -52.65 27.42 -78.21
CA THR A 39 -52.46 27.94 -79.56
C THR A 39 -53.28 27.13 -80.55
N THR A 40 -53.65 27.73 -81.69
CA THR A 40 -54.39 27.05 -82.74
C THR A 40 -53.49 26.79 -83.93
N PHE A 41 -53.52 25.56 -84.45
CA PHE A 41 -52.78 25.23 -85.67
C PHE A 41 -53.67 25.55 -86.88
N GLY A 42 -53.39 26.68 -87.54
CA GLY A 42 -54.27 27.29 -88.55
C GLY A 42 -54.60 26.41 -89.77
N ALA A 43 -53.85 25.35 -90.03
CA ALA A 43 -54.11 24.43 -91.15
C ALA A 43 -55.15 23.34 -90.84
N GLN A 44 -55.45 23.06 -89.57
CA GLN A 44 -56.35 21.95 -89.18
C GLN A 44 -57.43 22.34 -88.15
N SER A 45 -57.54 23.62 -87.77
CA SER A 45 -58.50 24.10 -86.76
C SER A 45 -58.45 23.31 -85.43
N LYS A 46 -57.30 22.73 -85.10
CA LYS A 46 -57.08 21.99 -83.84
C LYS A 46 -56.45 22.91 -82.80
N TYR A 47 -56.93 22.81 -81.58
CA TYR A 47 -56.30 23.42 -80.41
C TYR A 47 -55.09 22.60 -79.97
N GLN A 48 -54.01 23.30 -79.67
CA GLN A 48 -52.73 22.73 -79.28
C GLN A 48 -52.17 23.48 -78.07
N LEU A 49 -51.81 22.76 -77.01
CA LEU A 49 -51.19 23.34 -75.82
C LEU A 49 -49.67 23.35 -75.99
N ILE A 50 -49.07 24.54 -75.97
CA ILE A 50 -47.61 24.67 -75.82
C ILE A 50 -47.32 24.60 -74.33
N VAL A 51 -46.72 23.49 -73.90
CA VAL A 51 -46.47 23.22 -72.48
C VAL A 51 -45.16 23.90 -72.06
N ASP A 52 -45.25 24.77 -71.06
CA ASP A 52 -44.12 25.46 -70.45
C ASP A 52 -43.60 24.69 -69.24
N GLN A 53 -44.49 24.13 -68.42
CA GLN A 53 -44.15 23.26 -67.30
C GLN A 53 -45.05 22.01 -67.29
N ILE A 54 -44.43 20.86 -67.07
CA ILE A 54 -45.13 19.59 -66.83
C ILE A 54 -44.73 19.08 -65.45
N MET A 55 -45.70 18.80 -64.61
CA MET A 55 -45.51 18.15 -63.32
C MET A 55 -46.32 16.85 -63.33
N PRO A 56 -45.74 15.71 -62.90
CA PRO A 56 -46.52 14.52 -62.61
C PRO A 56 -47.63 14.86 -61.61
N ALA A 57 -48.86 14.47 -61.92
CA ALA A 57 -49.99 14.52 -61.02
C ALA A 57 -50.29 13.10 -60.53
N GLY A 58 -50.82 12.99 -59.32
CA GLY A 58 -51.21 11.70 -58.73
C GLY A 58 -50.21 11.13 -57.71
N GLU A 59 -50.76 10.49 -56.67
CA GLU A 59 -50.01 9.89 -55.56
C GLU A 59 -48.96 8.86 -56.04
N GLY A 60 -49.25 8.15 -57.14
CA GLY A 60 -48.34 7.14 -57.70
C GLY A 60 -47.03 7.70 -58.23
N ALA A 61 -47.02 8.90 -58.84
CA ALA A 61 -45.79 9.51 -59.33
C ALA A 61 -44.90 10.04 -58.18
N LEU A 62 -45.53 10.57 -57.13
CA LEU A 62 -44.83 10.98 -55.91
C LEU A 62 -44.24 9.75 -55.19
N MET A 63 -44.97 8.64 -55.12
CA MET A 63 -44.42 7.39 -54.58
C MET A 63 -43.22 6.88 -55.37
N ALA A 64 -43.29 6.86 -56.70
CA ALA A 64 -42.17 6.43 -57.54
C ALA A 64 -40.91 7.31 -57.34
N LEU A 65 -41.08 8.62 -57.21
CA LEU A 65 -39.99 9.55 -56.90
C LEU A 65 -39.41 9.31 -55.49
N LEU A 66 -40.26 9.03 -54.50
CA LEU A 66 -39.85 8.73 -53.13
C LEU A 66 -39.07 7.42 -53.08
N GLU A 67 -39.53 6.39 -53.77
CA GLU A 67 -38.91 5.06 -53.80
C GLU A 67 -37.54 5.10 -54.49
N LYS A 68 -37.44 5.80 -55.64
CA LYS A 68 -36.15 6.05 -56.31
C LYS A 68 -35.17 6.80 -55.41
N ARG A 69 -35.64 7.80 -54.65
CA ARG A 69 -34.79 8.55 -53.70
C ARG A 69 -34.37 7.67 -52.52
N LYS A 70 -35.27 6.84 -52.00
CA LYS A 70 -35.00 5.86 -50.95
C LYS A 70 -33.90 4.91 -51.39
N GLU A 71 -33.96 4.36 -52.60
CA GLU A 71 -32.91 3.47 -53.11
C GLU A 71 -31.56 4.17 -53.23
N LYS A 72 -31.52 5.38 -53.80
CA LYS A 72 -30.30 6.18 -53.90
C LYS A 72 -29.64 6.42 -52.52
N LEU A 73 -30.43 6.89 -51.55
CA LEU A 73 -29.92 7.17 -50.19
C LEU A 73 -29.54 5.91 -49.42
N LYS A 74 -30.22 4.79 -49.70
CA LYS A 74 -29.86 3.49 -49.14
C LYS A 74 -28.51 3.01 -49.67
N GLN A 75 -28.22 3.21 -50.96
CA GLN A 75 -26.91 2.92 -51.54
C GLN A 75 -25.80 3.80 -50.95
N GLU A 76 -26.11 5.04 -50.58
CA GLU A 76 -25.21 5.95 -49.86
C GLU A 76 -25.01 5.59 -48.37
N GLY A 77 -25.70 4.57 -47.84
CA GLY A 77 -25.61 4.17 -46.42
C GLY A 77 -26.23 5.20 -45.46
N MET A 78 -27.15 6.05 -45.92
CA MET A 78 -27.78 7.09 -45.08
C MET A 78 -28.73 6.53 -44.01
N PHE A 79 -29.16 5.28 -44.14
CA PHE A 79 -30.08 4.61 -43.22
C PHE A 79 -29.40 3.62 -42.27
N ASP A 80 -28.06 3.59 -42.24
CA ASP A 80 -27.33 2.65 -41.41
C ASP A 80 -27.53 2.94 -39.92
N VAL A 81 -27.86 1.90 -39.16
CA VAL A 81 -28.09 1.98 -37.71
C VAL A 81 -26.84 2.48 -36.98
N SER A 82 -25.64 2.21 -37.50
CA SER A 82 -24.37 2.66 -36.94
C SER A 82 -24.19 4.19 -36.96
N ARG A 83 -24.95 4.92 -37.77
CA ARG A 83 -24.91 6.40 -37.79
C ARG A 83 -25.81 7.03 -36.74
N LYS A 84 -26.80 6.27 -36.24
CA LYS A 84 -27.79 6.77 -35.30
C LYS A 84 -27.16 7.00 -33.93
N LYS A 85 -27.45 8.16 -33.34
CA LYS A 85 -26.93 8.61 -32.06
C LYS A 85 -27.86 8.19 -30.93
N PRO A 86 -27.32 7.80 -29.76
CA PRO A 86 -28.14 7.55 -28.58
C PRO A 86 -28.76 8.85 -28.07
N LEU A 87 -30.03 8.81 -27.69
CA LEU A 87 -30.70 9.95 -27.08
C LEU A 87 -30.13 10.22 -25.67
N PRO A 88 -29.93 11.50 -25.29
CA PRO A 88 -29.59 11.82 -23.92
C PRO A 88 -30.73 11.39 -22.99
N TYR A 89 -30.40 10.75 -21.87
CA TYR A 89 -31.41 10.27 -20.92
C TYR A 89 -32.24 11.43 -20.32
N LEU A 90 -31.64 12.61 -20.19
CA LEU A 90 -32.26 13.78 -19.57
C LEU A 90 -31.69 15.06 -20.20
N PRO A 91 -32.23 15.50 -21.35
CA PRO A 91 -31.79 16.74 -21.99
C PRO A 91 -32.14 17.95 -21.13
N ASP A 92 -31.25 18.93 -21.04
CA ASP A 92 -31.52 20.20 -20.35
C ASP A 92 -32.31 21.14 -21.26
N VAL A 93 -31.91 21.22 -22.53
CA VAL A 93 -32.53 22.08 -23.55
C VAL A 93 -32.96 21.25 -24.75
N ILE A 94 -34.22 21.39 -25.14
CA ILE A 94 -34.82 20.70 -26.29
C ILE A 94 -35.12 21.72 -27.39
N GLY A 95 -34.54 21.54 -28.57
CA GLY A 95 -34.86 22.33 -29.76
C GLY A 95 -36.06 21.75 -30.49
N VAL A 96 -37.09 22.54 -30.75
CA VAL A 96 -38.29 22.11 -31.49
C VAL A 96 -38.40 22.91 -32.78
N ILE A 97 -38.37 22.20 -33.90
CA ILE A 97 -38.51 22.75 -35.24
C ILE A 97 -39.94 22.48 -35.71
N THR A 98 -40.79 23.51 -35.63
CA THR A 98 -42.21 23.43 -36.00
C THR A 98 -42.78 24.84 -36.22
N SER A 99 -44.07 24.96 -36.55
CA SER A 99 -44.71 26.27 -36.68
C SER A 99 -45.02 26.88 -35.30
N SER A 100 -44.82 28.20 -35.17
CA SER A 100 -45.05 28.92 -33.91
C SER A 100 -46.53 28.98 -33.49
N SER A 101 -47.46 28.84 -34.44
CA SER A 101 -48.91 28.96 -34.22
C SER A 101 -49.65 27.62 -34.16
N GLY A 102 -48.97 26.48 -34.34
CA GLY A 102 -49.60 25.16 -34.44
C GLY A 102 -50.12 24.59 -33.11
N ALA A 103 -51.10 23.69 -33.18
CA ALA A 103 -51.52 22.86 -32.03
C ALA A 103 -50.37 21.93 -31.56
N VAL A 104 -49.55 21.48 -32.51
CA VAL A 104 -48.41 20.58 -32.32
C VAL A 104 -47.44 21.07 -31.23
N ILE A 105 -47.03 22.34 -31.28
CA ILE A 105 -46.11 22.87 -30.27
C ILE A 105 -46.75 22.92 -28.89
N ARG A 106 -48.06 23.21 -28.81
CA ARG A 106 -48.79 23.23 -27.52
C ARG A 106 -48.87 21.83 -26.93
N ASP A 107 -49.10 20.82 -27.75
CA ASP A 107 -49.16 19.42 -27.33
C ASP A 107 -47.81 18.93 -26.80
N ILE A 108 -46.71 19.27 -27.50
CA ILE A 108 -45.34 18.97 -27.04
C ILE A 108 -45.06 19.66 -25.70
N LEU A 109 -45.34 20.97 -25.61
CA LEU A 109 -45.10 21.75 -24.39
C LEU A 109 -45.93 21.24 -23.21
N HIS A 110 -47.19 20.87 -23.42
CA HIS A 110 -48.05 20.31 -22.39
C HIS A 110 -47.50 18.97 -21.90
N ARG A 111 -47.10 18.07 -22.81
CA ARG A 111 -46.54 16.76 -22.44
C ARG A 111 -45.19 16.86 -21.72
N LEU A 112 -44.31 17.77 -22.15
CA LEU A 112 -43.06 18.03 -21.44
C LEU A 112 -43.33 18.56 -20.03
N LYS A 113 -44.26 19.50 -19.85
CA LYS A 113 -44.64 20.02 -18.52
C LYS A 113 -45.19 18.94 -17.59
N ASP A 114 -46.00 18.02 -18.12
CA ASP A 114 -46.62 16.94 -17.36
C ASP A 114 -45.62 15.84 -16.98
N ARG A 115 -44.77 15.41 -17.92
CA ARG A 115 -43.77 14.35 -17.67
C ARG A 115 -42.54 14.84 -16.92
N PHE A 116 -41.83 15.82 -17.48
CA PHE A 116 -40.63 16.40 -16.88
C PHE A 116 -40.35 17.78 -17.51
N PRO A 117 -40.64 18.90 -16.82
CA PRO A 117 -40.45 20.24 -17.35
C PRO A 117 -38.99 20.50 -17.77
N ARG A 118 -38.79 20.93 -19.01
CA ARG A 118 -37.48 21.28 -19.59
C ARG A 118 -37.54 22.58 -20.38
N GLU A 119 -36.38 23.17 -20.62
CA GLU A 119 -36.27 24.36 -21.46
C GLU A 119 -36.47 23.97 -22.93
N VAL A 120 -37.31 24.74 -23.63
CA VAL A 120 -37.68 24.45 -25.02
C VAL A 120 -37.38 25.66 -25.89
N LEU A 121 -36.51 25.47 -26.88
CA LEU A 121 -36.18 26.46 -27.89
C LEU A 121 -36.96 26.16 -29.16
N VAL A 122 -37.87 27.06 -29.54
CA VAL A 122 -38.68 26.88 -30.75
C VAL A 122 -38.04 27.65 -31.90
N TRP A 123 -37.70 26.93 -32.98
CA TRP A 123 -37.34 27.55 -34.25
C TRP A 123 -38.55 27.52 -35.18
N PRO A 124 -39.20 28.68 -35.44
CA PRO A 124 -40.38 28.72 -36.28
C PRO A 124 -40.01 28.45 -37.74
N VAL A 125 -40.63 27.42 -38.33
CA VAL A 125 -40.49 27.08 -39.74
C VAL A 125 -41.84 26.87 -40.41
N SER A 126 -41.87 27.07 -41.71
CA SER A 126 -43.00 26.68 -42.56
C SER A 126 -43.02 25.16 -42.64
N VAL A 127 -44.07 24.56 -42.08
CA VAL A 127 -44.23 23.09 -42.05
C VAL A 127 -44.82 22.52 -43.33
N GLN A 128 -45.27 23.36 -44.26
CA GLN A 128 -45.91 22.98 -45.53
C GLN A 128 -45.48 23.91 -46.68
N GLY A 129 -45.59 23.42 -47.91
CA GLY A 129 -45.24 24.14 -49.15
C GLY A 129 -43.74 24.13 -49.48
N ASP A 130 -43.38 24.73 -50.61
CA ASP A 130 -42.04 24.63 -51.23
C ASP A 130 -40.88 25.17 -50.38
N ARG A 131 -41.18 26.06 -49.42
CA ARG A 131 -40.15 26.61 -48.52
C ARG A 131 -39.80 25.70 -47.34
N CYS A 132 -40.61 24.68 -47.09
CA CYS A 132 -40.48 23.82 -45.92
C CYS A 132 -39.10 23.17 -45.83
N ALA A 133 -38.63 22.56 -46.92
CA ALA A 133 -37.35 21.85 -46.92
C ALA A 133 -36.15 22.77 -46.65
N LEU A 134 -36.15 23.97 -47.23
CA LEU A 134 -35.07 24.95 -47.05
C LEU A 134 -35.08 25.53 -45.63
N GLU A 135 -36.25 25.81 -45.06
CA GLU A 135 -36.36 26.38 -43.72
C GLU A 135 -36.01 25.35 -42.64
N VAL A 136 -36.47 24.10 -42.78
CA VAL A 136 -36.15 23.02 -41.85
C VAL A 136 -34.65 22.70 -41.85
N SER A 137 -34.02 22.58 -43.03
CA SER A 137 -32.57 22.36 -43.12
C SER A 137 -31.78 23.51 -42.48
N ARG A 138 -32.16 24.76 -42.74
CA ARG A 138 -31.54 25.94 -42.10
C ARG A 138 -31.73 25.97 -40.59
N ALA A 139 -32.87 25.52 -40.07
CA ALA A 139 -33.13 25.44 -38.64
C ALA A 139 -32.23 24.40 -37.96
N ILE A 140 -32.07 23.22 -38.58
CA ILE A 140 -31.15 22.17 -38.10
C ILE A 140 -29.71 22.70 -38.10
N ASP A 141 -29.25 23.28 -39.22
CA ASP A 141 -27.90 23.86 -39.31
C ASP A 141 -27.71 25.06 -38.36
N GLY A 142 -28.79 25.81 -38.10
CA GLY A 142 -28.81 26.92 -37.17
C GLY A 142 -28.53 26.46 -35.74
N PHE A 143 -29.25 25.44 -35.26
CA PHE A 143 -29.02 24.86 -33.93
C PHE A 143 -27.64 24.21 -33.80
N ASN A 144 -27.15 23.55 -34.85
CA ASN A 144 -25.82 22.95 -34.83
C ASN A 144 -24.68 23.98 -34.77
N ARG A 145 -24.90 25.19 -35.31
CA ARG A 145 -23.92 26.30 -35.29
C ARG A 145 -23.84 27.05 -33.96
N LEU A 146 -24.81 26.85 -33.07
CA LEU A 146 -24.76 27.46 -31.73
C LEU A 146 -23.54 26.95 -30.98
N THR A 147 -22.84 27.88 -30.34
CA THR A 147 -21.67 27.63 -29.51
C THR A 147 -21.99 27.92 -28.05
N GLU A 148 -21.18 27.39 -27.12
CA GLU A 148 -21.36 27.62 -25.67
C GLU A 148 -21.25 29.10 -25.27
N PHE A 149 -20.71 29.96 -26.15
CA PHE A 149 -20.55 31.40 -25.93
C PHE A 149 -21.75 32.24 -26.38
N ASP A 150 -22.72 31.64 -27.06
CA ASP A 150 -23.93 32.33 -27.47
C ASP A 150 -24.88 32.54 -26.28
N GLU A 151 -25.69 33.60 -26.31
CA GLU A 151 -26.70 33.86 -25.27
C GLU A 151 -27.74 32.73 -25.15
N ILE A 152 -27.91 31.96 -26.22
CA ILE A 152 -28.82 30.83 -26.31
C ILE A 152 -28.01 29.54 -26.24
N LYS A 153 -28.33 28.69 -25.26
CA LYS A 153 -27.67 27.39 -25.10
C LYS A 153 -27.95 26.49 -26.31
N LYS A 154 -26.91 25.78 -26.75
CA LYS A 154 -27.05 24.70 -27.75
C LYS A 154 -27.98 23.61 -27.21
N PRO A 155 -28.99 23.16 -27.97
CA PRO A 155 -29.89 22.10 -27.52
C PRO A 155 -29.19 20.74 -27.52
N ASP A 156 -29.56 19.89 -26.56
CA ASP A 156 -29.04 18.52 -26.44
C ASP A 156 -29.80 17.53 -27.34
N LEU A 157 -30.99 17.94 -27.78
CA LEU A 157 -31.93 17.12 -28.54
C LEU A 157 -32.76 18.01 -29.46
N LEU A 158 -32.95 17.58 -30.71
CA LEU A 158 -33.85 18.23 -31.67
C LEU A 158 -35.10 17.39 -31.91
N ILE A 159 -36.26 18.04 -32.00
CA ILE A 159 -37.52 17.44 -32.41
C ILE A 159 -38.01 18.19 -33.66
N VAL A 160 -38.10 17.48 -34.78
CA VAL A 160 -38.76 18.00 -35.98
C VAL A 160 -40.20 17.48 -35.97
N ALA A 161 -41.15 18.38 -35.80
CA ALA A 161 -42.54 18.01 -35.57
C ALA A 161 -43.51 18.68 -36.53
N ARG A 162 -44.46 17.87 -37.01
CA ARG A 162 -45.64 18.32 -37.76
C ARG A 162 -46.85 17.47 -37.36
N GLY A 163 -48.05 18.04 -37.47
CA GLY A 163 -49.30 17.28 -37.37
C GLY A 163 -49.58 16.46 -38.63
N GLY A 164 -50.70 15.74 -38.64
CA GLY A 164 -51.15 15.03 -39.84
C GLY A 164 -51.42 15.95 -41.03
N GLY A 165 -51.30 15.40 -42.24
CA GLY A 165 -51.54 16.08 -43.50
C GLY A 165 -51.55 15.10 -44.67
N SER A 166 -51.87 15.59 -45.87
CA SER A 166 -51.75 14.77 -47.09
C SER A 166 -50.27 14.49 -47.42
N LEU A 167 -50.02 13.53 -48.32
CA LEU A 167 -48.66 13.19 -48.75
C LEU A 167 -47.95 14.38 -49.42
N GLU A 168 -48.70 15.21 -50.14
CA GLU A 168 -48.24 16.45 -50.80
C GLU A 168 -47.73 17.45 -49.78
N ASP A 169 -48.48 17.54 -48.69
CA ASP A 169 -48.18 18.39 -47.56
C ASP A 169 -46.83 17.98 -46.94
N LEU A 170 -46.64 16.69 -46.67
CA LEU A 170 -45.44 16.13 -46.03
C LEU A 170 -44.22 16.07 -46.96
N TRP A 171 -44.36 16.45 -48.23
CA TRP A 171 -43.32 16.25 -49.24
C TRP A 171 -42.00 16.96 -48.92
N GLY A 172 -42.06 18.15 -48.30
CA GLY A 172 -40.87 18.92 -47.92
C GLY A 172 -39.90 18.16 -47.00
N PHE A 173 -40.38 17.18 -46.24
CA PHE A 173 -39.54 16.34 -45.36
C PHE A 173 -38.88 15.16 -46.09
N ASN A 174 -39.31 14.87 -47.32
CA ASN A 174 -38.72 13.84 -48.17
C ASN A 174 -37.60 14.40 -49.08
N GLU A 175 -37.34 15.70 -49.03
CA GLU A 175 -36.32 16.34 -49.85
C GLU A 175 -34.90 16.03 -49.38
N GLU A 176 -33.99 15.85 -50.35
CA GLU A 176 -32.60 15.46 -50.08
C GLU A 176 -31.86 16.45 -49.17
N ILE A 177 -32.19 17.75 -49.24
CA ILE A 177 -31.54 18.78 -48.42
C ILE A 177 -31.83 18.62 -46.92
N VAL A 178 -33.06 18.24 -46.54
CA VAL A 178 -33.44 17.99 -45.15
C VAL A 178 -32.78 16.71 -44.65
N LEU A 179 -32.81 15.66 -45.47
CA LEU A 179 -32.23 14.36 -45.12
C LEU A 179 -30.72 14.48 -44.90
N ARG A 180 -30.01 15.23 -45.75
CA ARG A 180 -28.58 15.50 -45.56
C ARG A 180 -28.31 16.36 -44.32
N ALA A 181 -29.13 17.36 -44.03
CA ALA A 181 -29.00 18.17 -42.81
C ALA A 181 -29.19 17.32 -41.53
N VAL A 182 -30.21 16.46 -41.48
CA VAL A 182 -30.42 15.54 -40.34
C VAL A 182 -29.24 14.58 -40.20
N ALA A 183 -28.80 13.96 -41.30
CA ALA A 183 -27.70 13.00 -41.28
C ALA A 183 -26.34 13.62 -40.91
N ALA A 184 -26.17 14.92 -41.09
CA ALA A 184 -24.97 15.69 -40.72
C ALA A 184 -25.09 16.36 -39.34
N SER A 185 -26.28 16.38 -38.73
CA SER A 185 -26.53 17.02 -37.45
C SER A 185 -25.66 16.41 -36.35
N GLU A 186 -24.98 17.24 -35.56
CA GLU A 186 -24.24 16.83 -34.37
C GLU A 186 -25.18 16.43 -33.23
N ILE A 187 -26.29 17.17 -33.12
CA ILE A 187 -27.32 17.00 -32.10
C ILE A 187 -28.27 15.88 -32.55
N PRO A 188 -28.65 14.93 -31.65
CA PRO A 188 -29.58 13.87 -31.99
C PRO A 188 -30.96 14.43 -32.37
N VAL A 189 -31.61 13.79 -33.35
CA VAL A 189 -32.87 14.26 -33.95
C VAL A 189 -33.96 13.21 -33.81
N ILE A 190 -35.10 13.64 -33.25
CA ILE A 190 -36.36 12.89 -33.24
C ILE A 190 -37.26 13.43 -34.34
N SER A 191 -37.76 12.55 -35.21
CA SER A 191 -38.75 12.91 -36.22
C SER A 191 -40.17 12.59 -35.73
N ALA A 192 -41.10 13.51 -35.94
CA ALA A 192 -42.50 13.40 -35.52
C ALA A 192 -43.43 14.02 -36.57
N ILE A 193 -43.41 13.49 -37.80
CA ILE A 193 -43.93 14.16 -39.01
C ILE A 193 -45.16 13.47 -39.62
N GLY A 194 -45.65 12.36 -39.04
CA GLY A 194 -46.80 11.63 -39.59
C GLY A 194 -47.58 10.85 -38.54
N HIS A 195 -48.49 10.00 -39.01
CA HIS A 195 -49.12 8.93 -38.23
C HIS A 195 -48.42 7.58 -38.52
N GLU A 196 -48.89 6.48 -37.92
CA GLU A 196 -48.24 5.17 -38.05
C GLU A 196 -48.06 4.72 -39.52
N THR A 197 -48.99 5.08 -40.42
CA THR A 197 -49.00 4.70 -41.85
C THR A 197 -48.09 5.53 -42.75
N ASP A 198 -47.75 6.75 -42.33
CA ASP A 198 -47.11 7.75 -43.21
C ASP A 198 -45.61 7.78 -42.92
N THR A 199 -44.89 6.76 -43.37
CA THR A 199 -43.42 6.73 -43.19
C THR A 199 -42.74 7.68 -44.16
N THR A 200 -42.14 8.74 -43.64
CA THR A 200 -41.36 9.69 -44.45
C THR A 200 -39.89 9.31 -44.49
N LEU A 201 -39.13 9.83 -45.45
CA LEU A 201 -37.69 9.53 -45.55
C LEU A 201 -36.91 10.08 -44.35
N ILE A 202 -37.35 11.21 -43.77
CA ILE A 202 -36.71 11.78 -42.59
C ILE A 202 -36.84 10.86 -41.37
N ASP A 203 -37.92 10.09 -41.26
CA ASP A 203 -38.09 9.09 -40.20
C ASP A 203 -37.09 7.94 -40.27
N LEU A 204 -36.56 7.67 -41.47
CA LEU A 204 -35.54 6.64 -41.65
C LEU A 204 -34.15 7.16 -41.30
N VAL A 205 -33.88 8.44 -41.61
CA VAL A 205 -32.59 9.11 -41.36
C VAL A 205 -32.45 9.58 -39.92
N SER A 206 -33.54 9.97 -39.25
CA SER A 206 -33.53 10.41 -37.86
C SER A 206 -33.04 9.32 -36.92
N ASP A 207 -32.52 9.72 -35.76
CA ASP A 207 -32.01 8.79 -34.75
C ASP A 207 -33.16 7.95 -34.18
N VAL A 208 -34.28 8.62 -33.89
CA VAL A 208 -35.49 7.98 -33.39
C VAL A 208 -36.72 8.54 -34.09
N ARG A 209 -37.60 7.65 -34.54
CA ARG A 209 -38.92 7.99 -35.05
C ARG A 209 -39.93 8.01 -33.92
N ALA A 210 -40.69 9.09 -33.82
CA ALA A 210 -41.88 9.19 -32.99
C ALA A 210 -43.14 9.14 -33.86
N PRO A 211 -44.16 8.32 -33.50
CA PRO A 211 -45.39 8.18 -34.27
C PRO A 211 -46.32 9.40 -34.16
N THR A 212 -46.14 10.24 -33.15
CA THR A 212 -46.92 11.48 -32.95
C THR A 212 -46.05 12.54 -32.30
N PRO A 213 -46.39 13.84 -32.45
CA PRO A 213 -45.67 14.91 -31.74
C PRO A 213 -45.68 14.76 -30.22
N THR A 214 -46.78 14.26 -29.65
CA THR A 214 -46.86 13.96 -28.21
C THR A 214 -45.94 12.82 -27.83
N ALA A 215 -45.87 11.75 -28.62
CA ALA A 215 -44.93 10.64 -28.39
C ALA A 215 -43.47 11.10 -28.49
N ALA A 216 -43.16 12.09 -29.35
CA ALA A 216 -41.83 12.66 -29.42
C ALA A 216 -41.40 13.29 -28.09
N ALA A 217 -42.31 14.03 -27.44
CA ALA A 217 -42.08 14.57 -26.11
C ALA A 217 -41.92 13.45 -25.06
N GLU A 218 -42.68 12.37 -25.16
CA GLU A 218 -42.57 11.23 -24.23
C GLU A 218 -41.26 10.44 -24.37
N ILE A 219 -40.72 10.35 -25.58
CA ILE A 219 -39.43 9.71 -25.85
C ILE A 219 -38.27 10.62 -25.40
N ALA A 220 -38.44 11.94 -25.56
CA ALA A 220 -37.41 12.93 -25.23
C ALA A 220 -37.09 13.01 -23.74
N VAL A 221 -38.07 12.77 -22.85
CA VAL A 221 -37.89 12.91 -21.40
C VAL A 221 -38.47 11.74 -20.59
N PRO A 222 -37.80 11.34 -19.49
CA PRO A 222 -38.31 10.33 -18.58
C PRO A 222 -39.50 10.87 -17.77
N VAL A 223 -40.20 9.96 -17.07
CA VAL A 223 -41.34 10.32 -16.23
C VAL A 223 -40.84 10.78 -14.85
N LEU A 224 -41.14 12.04 -14.47
CA LEU A 224 -40.73 12.61 -13.17
C LEU A 224 -41.21 11.77 -11.98
N SER A 225 -42.42 11.20 -12.06
CA SER A 225 -42.98 10.37 -10.99
C SER A 225 -42.24 9.04 -10.78
N GLU A 226 -41.55 8.53 -11.79
CA GLU A 226 -40.71 7.33 -11.65
C GLU A 226 -39.38 7.67 -11.00
N ILE A 227 -38.79 8.81 -11.39
CA ILE A 227 -37.55 9.32 -10.79
C ILE A 227 -37.79 9.65 -9.31
N SER A 228 -38.90 10.31 -8.97
CA SER A 228 -39.24 10.62 -7.58
C SER A 228 -39.41 9.35 -6.74
N LYS A 229 -40.16 8.36 -7.25
CA LYS A 229 -40.30 7.05 -6.59
C LYS A 229 -38.96 6.33 -6.41
N ALA A 230 -38.06 6.41 -7.38
CA ALA A 230 -36.73 5.82 -7.26
C ALA A 230 -35.91 6.53 -6.18
N LEU A 231 -35.98 7.85 -6.12
CA LEU A 231 -35.30 8.67 -5.12
C LEU A 231 -35.86 8.40 -3.71
N ASP A 232 -37.18 8.33 -3.56
CA ASP A 232 -37.84 7.97 -2.30
C ASP A 232 -37.41 6.58 -1.80
N LYS A 233 -37.29 5.60 -2.70
CA LYS A 233 -36.77 4.27 -2.33
C LYS A 233 -35.34 4.35 -1.78
N ILE A 234 -34.48 5.14 -2.43
CA ILE A 234 -33.09 5.31 -1.99
C ILE A 234 -33.03 6.02 -0.63
N VAL A 235 -33.79 7.10 -0.46
CA VAL A 235 -33.88 7.87 0.78
C VAL A 235 -34.41 7.00 1.93
N ASN A 236 -35.51 6.28 1.70
CA ASN A 236 -36.08 5.37 2.70
C ASN A 236 -35.09 4.27 3.09
N ARG A 237 -34.38 3.69 2.11
CA ARG A 237 -33.35 2.68 2.39
C ARG A 237 -32.22 3.25 3.25
N GLN A 238 -31.74 4.47 2.95
CA GLN A 238 -30.72 5.13 3.76
C GLN A 238 -31.19 5.39 5.19
N TRP A 239 -32.41 5.90 5.36
CA TRP A 239 -33.00 6.12 6.68
C TRP A 239 -33.11 4.84 7.52
N GLN A 240 -33.54 3.74 6.91
CA GLN A 240 -33.61 2.45 7.59
C GLN A 240 -32.23 1.95 8.03
N GLN A 241 -31.21 2.11 7.17
CA GLN A 241 -29.83 1.72 7.53
C GLN A 241 -29.25 2.59 8.64
N LEU A 242 -29.49 3.91 8.61
CA LEU A 242 -29.08 4.84 9.67
C LEU A 242 -29.74 4.48 11.00
N LYS A 243 -31.05 4.21 10.99
CA LYS A 243 -31.80 3.79 12.18
C LYS A 243 -31.25 2.49 12.77
N GLN A 244 -30.97 1.50 11.92
CA GLN A 244 -30.37 0.24 12.36
C GLN A 244 -28.98 0.45 12.96
N LYS A 245 -28.12 1.26 12.32
CA LYS A 245 -26.78 1.58 12.87
C LYS A 245 -26.85 2.27 14.22
N LEU A 246 -27.76 3.22 14.38
CA LEU A 246 -27.95 3.93 15.64
C LEU A 246 -28.39 2.96 16.74
N LEU A 247 -29.37 2.10 16.44
CA LEU A 247 -29.88 1.11 17.38
C LEU A 247 -28.81 0.09 17.80
N ILE A 248 -27.98 -0.39 16.86
CA ILE A 248 -26.85 -1.28 17.16
C ILE A 248 -25.80 -0.54 18.02
N SER A 249 -25.55 0.74 17.74
CA SER A 249 -24.57 1.53 18.49
C SER A 249 -25.05 1.80 19.92
N GLU A 250 -26.33 2.10 20.11
CA GLU A 250 -26.96 2.23 21.43
C GLU A 250 -26.86 0.92 22.22
N GLN A 251 -27.23 -0.20 21.61
CA GLN A 251 -27.09 -1.52 22.25
C GLN A 251 -25.64 -1.80 22.64
N ARG A 252 -24.68 -1.52 21.75
CA ARG A 252 -23.25 -1.70 22.03
C ARG A 252 -22.77 -0.83 23.18
N LEU A 253 -23.24 0.42 23.29
CA LEU A 253 -22.93 1.29 24.42
C LEU A 253 -23.50 0.75 25.73
N VAL A 254 -24.72 0.22 25.70
CA VAL A 254 -25.33 -0.42 26.87
C VAL A 254 -24.54 -1.68 27.27
N ASP A 255 -24.13 -2.51 26.32
CA ASP A 255 -23.36 -3.71 26.60
C ASP A 255 -21.96 -3.39 27.15
N ILE A 256 -21.27 -2.40 26.57
CA ILE A 256 -19.98 -1.92 27.10
C ILE A 256 -20.13 -1.29 28.48
N SER A 257 -21.19 -0.51 28.71
CA SER A 257 -21.41 0.10 30.03
C SER A 257 -21.71 -0.95 31.12
N ARG A 258 -22.33 -2.08 30.76
CA ARG A 258 -22.49 -3.24 31.66
C ARG A 258 -21.20 -3.99 31.96
N LEU A 259 -20.26 -4.01 31.02
CA LEU A 259 -18.93 -4.62 31.20
C LEU A 259 -17.97 -3.74 32.00
N MET A 260 -18.27 -2.44 32.15
CA MET A 260 -17.49 -1.57 33.01
C MET A 260 -17.65 -2.01 34.47
N PRO A 261 -16.54 -2.26 35.19
CA PRO A 261 -16.60 -2.61 36.60
C PRO A 261 -17.33 -1.52 37.37
N ARG A 262 -18.11 -1.91 38.38
CA ARG A 262 -18.74 -0.92 39.27
C ARG A 262 -17.65 -0.10 39.96
N SER A 263 -17.93 1.16 40.27
CA SER A 263 -16.98 2.04 40.98
C SER A 263 -16.45 1.41 42.28
N GLU A 264 -17.27 0.61 42.94
CA GLU A 264 -16.91 -0.17 44.13
C GLU A 264 -15.87 -1.26 43.83
N GLU A 265 -16.00 -1.98 42.71
CA GLU A 265 -15.06 -3.03 42.31
C GLU A 265 -13.70 -2.44 41.89
N LEU A 266 -13.68 -1.26 41.27
CA LEU A 266 -12.45 -0.55 40.92
C LEU A 266 -11.61 -0.17 42.14
N CYS A 267 -12.26 0.13 43.26
CA CYS A 267 -11.61 0.50 44.51
C CYS A 267 -11.45 -0.68 45.48
N ALA A 268 -12.08 -1.83 45.22
CA ALA A 268 -12.11 -2.95 46.15
C ALA A 268 -10.70 -3.46 46.49
N LEU A 269 -9.80 -3.56 45.51
CA LEU A 269 -8.42 -4.01 45.73
C LEU A 269 -7.62 -3.01 46.56
N GLN A 270 -7.82 -1.72 46.33
CA GLN A 270 -7.13 -0.63 47.03
C GLN A 270 -7.64 -0.52 48.46
N SER A 271 -8.95 -0.63 48.67
CA SER A 271 -9.56 -0.74 50.00
C SER A 271 -9.03 -1.96 50.75
N GLN A 272 -9.00 -3.14 50.11
CA GLN A 272 -8.44 -4.35 50.73
C GLN A 272 -6.95 -4.19 51.10
N ARG A 273 -6.15 -3.53 50.24
CA ARG A 273 -4.75 -3.21 50.56
C ARG A 273 -4.62 -2.25 51.73
N LEU A 274 -5.47 -1.24 51.81
CA LEU A 274 -5.53 -0.29 52.93
C LEU A 274 -5.91 -1.02 54.22
N ASP A 275 -6.89 -1.93 54.18
CA ASP A 275 -7.32 -2.72 55.33
C ASP A 275 -6.19 -3.65 55.82
N VAL A 276 -5.52 -4.36 54.92
CA VAL A 276 -4.36 -5.18 55.29
C VAL A 276 -3.23 -4.34 55.88
N ALA A 277 -2.98 -3.15 55.33
CA ALA A 277 -1.97 -2.23 55.87
C ALA A 277 -2.38 -1.68 57.25
N SER A 278 -3.66 -1.34 57.43
CA SER A 278 -4.21 -0.81 58.69
C SER A 278 -4.18 -1.85 59.80
N GLU A 279 -4.40 -3.13 59.50
CA GLU A 279 -4.25 -4.23 60.46
C GLU A 279 -2.78 -4.54 60.79
N ARG A 280 -1.89 -4.45 59.81
CA ARG A 280 -0.46 -4.77 60.00
C ARG A 280 0.29 -3.70 60.77
N LEU A 281 -0.06 -2.43 60.59
CA LEU A 281 0.66 -1.30 61.17
C LEU A 281 0.70 -1.33 62.71
N PRO A 282 -0.41 -1.56 63.45
CA PRO A 282 -0.38 -1.69 64.90
C PRO A 282 0.51 -2.85 65.38
N ARG A 283 0.44 -4.00 64.71
CA ARG A 283 1.26 -5.18 65.05
C ARG A 283 2.74 -4.90 64.82
N GLY A 284 3.07 -4.22 63.73
CA GLY A 284 4.43 -3.76 63.44
C GLY A 284 4.96 -2.78 64.49
N LEU A 285 4.15 -1.80 64.89
CA LEU A 285 4.51 -0.82 65.94
C LEU A 285 4.72 -1.49 67.30
N ILE A 286 3.84 -2.41 67.71
CA ILE A 286 3.99 -3.17 68.96
C ILE A 286 5.29 -3.98 68.93
N SER A 287 5.56 -4.67 67.82
CA SER A 287 6.79 -5.46 67.66
C SER A 287 8.04 -4.58 67.72
N LEU A 288 8.02 -3.41 67.10
CA LEU A 288 9.12 -2.44 67.13
C LEU A 288 9.35 -1.92 68.55
N LEU A 289 8.29 -1.53 69.27
CA LEU A 289 8.36 -1.11 70.67
C LEU A 289 8.92 -2.20 71.58
N GLN A 290 8.49 -3.45 71.38
CA GLN A 290 9.02 -4.59 72.13
C GLN A 290 10.51 -4.81 71.85
N ARG A 291 10.94 -4.75 70.58
CA ARG A 291 12.36 -4.85 70.21
C ARG A 291 13.20 -3.74 70.84
N ASN A 292 12.73 -2.50 70.78
CA ASN A 292 13.43 -1.37 71.39
C ASN A 292 13.48 -1.48 72.91
N LYS A 293 12.41 -1.96 73.57
CA LYS A 293 12.42 -2.27 75.02
C LYS A 293 13.42 -3.38 75.36
N LEU A 294 13.53 -4.43 74.55
CA LEU A 294 14.51 -5.49 74.76
C LEU A 294 15.94 -5.02 74.53
N GLN A 295 16.17 -4.19 73.52
CA GLN A 295 17.48 -3.58 73.29
C GLN A 295 17.88 -2.64 74.43
N SER A 296 16.98 -1.76 74.88
CA SER A 296 17.26 -0.90 76.02
C SER A 296 17.47 -1.71 77.30
N ALA A 297 16.64 -2.73 77.56
CA ALA A 297 16.83 -3.63 78.69
C ALA A 297 18.18 -4.35 78.66
N ARG A 298 18.70 -4.75 77.49
CA ARG A 298 20.07 -5.31 77.36
C ARG A 298 21.14 -4.29 77.72
N VAL A 299 21.01 -3.04 77.26
CA VAL A 299 21.94 -1.96 77.61
C VAL A 299 21.91 -1.68 79.13
N PHE A 300 20.72 -1.64 79.73
CA PHE A 300 20.58 -1.43 81.18
C PHE A 300 21.00 -2.63 82.03
N ALA A 301 20.81 -3.87 81.54
CA ALA A 301 21.26 -5.08 82.23
C ALA A 301 22.80 -5.17 82.29
N GLY A 302 23.50 -4.65 81.27
CA GLY A 302 24.96 -4.52 81.28
C GLY A 302 25.52 -3.52 82.29
N LEU A 303 24.66 -2.62 82.82
CA LEU A 303 25.02 -1.58 83.78
C LEU A 303 24.65 -1.96 85.23
N GLN A 304 24.28 -3.22 85.50
CA GLN A 304 23.99 -3.65 86.86
C GLN A 304 25.28 -3.73 87.71
N PRO A 305 25.29 -3.14 88.93
CA PRO A 305 26.48 -3.10 89.79
C PRO A 305 27.08 -4.48 90.08
N ARG A 306 26.24 -5.52 90.18
CA ARG A 306 26.66 -6.91 90.40
C ARG A 306 27.49 -7.48 89.25
N PHE A 307 27.13 -7.16 87.99
CA PHE A 307 27.88 -7.66 86.84
C PHE A 307 29.24 -6.97 86.74
N LEU A 308 29.31 -5.67 87.02
CA LEU A 308 30.58 -4.93 87.11
C LEU A 308 31.47 -5.45 88.26
N GLN A 309 30.90 -5.75 89.43
CA GLN A 309 31.62 -6.39 90.53
C GLN A 309 32.15 -7.78 90.14
N GLN A 310 31.36 -8.62 89.48
CA GLN A 310 31.79 -9.94 89.03
C GLN A 310 32.93 -9.86 88.00
N VAL A 311 32.89 -8.90 87.07
CA VAL A 311 33.96 -8.70 86.09
C VAL A 311 35.25 -8.24 86.78
N VAL A 312 35.17 -7.31 87.74
CA VAL A 312 36.34 -6.86 88.52
C VAL A 312 36.91 -8.00 89.37
N GLN A 313 36.05 -8.79 90.01
CA GLN A 313 36.48 -9.91 90.86
C GLN A 313 37.12 -11.04 90.05
N ALA A 314 36.59 -11.38 88.88
CA ALA A 314 37.20 -12.34 87.97
C ALA A 314 38.59 -11.88 87.47
N GLN A 315 38.78 -10.56 87.27
CA GLN A 315 40.10 -10.02 86.91
C GLN A 315 41.08 -10.07 88.09
N TYR A 316 40.61 -9.87 89.31
CA TYR A 316 41.42 -10.00 90.52
C TYR A 316 41.87 -11.46 90.73
N GLU A 317 40.95 -12.41 90.61
CA GLU A 317 41.22 -13.85 90.70
C GLU A 317 42.19 -14.34 89.62
N ARG A 318 42.10 -13.81 88.39
CA ARG A 318 43.08 -14.12 87.33
C ARG A 318 44.48 -13.64 87.68
N LYS A 319 44.61 -12.43 88.23
CA LYS A 319 45.91 -11.90 88.66
C LYS A 319 46.50 -12.71 89.81
N THR A 320 45.71 -13.05 90.82
CA THR A 320 46.20 -13.84 91.97
C THR A 320 46.62 -15.25 91.54
N ASN A 321 45.85 -15.92 90.69
CA ASN A 321 46.21 -17.23 90.14
C ASN A 321 47.48 -17.16 89.28
N TYR A 322 47.68 -16.09 88.52
CA TYR A 322 48.91 -15.87 87.76
C TYR A 322 50.13 -15.73 88.69
N PHE A 323 50.02 -14.95 89.77
CA PHE A 323 51.09 -14.82 90.77
C PHE A 323 51.41 -16.14 91.48
N GLN A 324 50.39 -16.93 91.84
CA GLN A 324 50.60 -18.25 92.45
C GLN A 324 51.26 -19.23 91.48
N SER A 325 50.85 -19.22 90.21
CA SER A 325 51.43 -20.07 89.16
C SER A 325 52.89 -19.71 88.90
N LEU A 326 53.22 -18.41 88.91
CA LEU A 326 54.57 -17.91 88.70
C LEU A 326 55.49 -18.27 89.88
N ARG A 327 54.99 -18.19 91.11
CA ARG A 327 55.71 -18.65 92.31
C ARG A 327 56.00 -20.15 92.25
N ALA A 328 54.98 -20.97 91.99
CA ALA A 328 55.14 -22.43 91.88
C ALA A 328 56.09 -22.83 90.74
N GLY A 329 56.05 -22.11 89.61
CA GLY A 329 56.99 -22.31 88.49
C GLY A 329 58.44 -21.95 88.86
N PHE A 330 58.64 -20.90 89.65
CA PHE A 330 59.97 -20.47 90.09
C PHE A 330 60.59 -21.45 91.10
N GLU A 331 59.80 -21.94 92.06
CA GLU A 331 60.23 -22.96 93.05
C GLU A 331 60.66 -24.26 92.35
N ARG A 332 59.88 -24.75 91.39
CA ARG A 332 60.24 -25.95 90.58
C ARG A 332 61.50 -25.75 89.74
N ASN A 333 61.75 -24.55 89.23
CA ASN A 333 62.95 -24.26 88.43
C ASN A 333 64.23 -24.26 89.30
N LEU A 334 64.13 -23.73 90.52
CA LEU A 334 65.24 -23.77 91.47
C LEU A 334 65.58 -25.21 91.90
N GLU A 335 64.58 -26.03 92.19
CA GLU A 335 64.79 -27.45 92.53
C GLU A 335 65.42 -28.25 91.37
N THR A 336 64.93 -28.05 90.15
CA THR A 336 65.49 -28.77 88.99
C THR A 336 66.92 -28.34 88.65
N LYS A 337 67.28 -27.07 88.89
CA LYS A 337 68.67 -26.60 88.72
C LYS A 337 69.61 -27.08 89.81
N SER A 338 69.16 -27.18 91.07
CA SER A 338 70.01 -27.70 92.16
C SER A 338 70.31 -29.20 91.97
N ILE A 339 69.31 -29.99 91.55
CA ILE A 339 69.48 -31.42 91.23
C ILE A 339 70.46 -31.59 90.06
N ASN A 340 70.34 -30.79 89.00
CA ASN A 340 71.27 -30.83 87.87
C ASN A 340 72.71 -30.47 88.25
N LEU A 341 72.90 -29.55 89.19
CA LEU A 341 74.23 -29.19 89.69
C LEU A 341 74.86 -30.31 90.52
N GLN A 342 74.06 -31.00 91.34
CA GLN A 342 74.52 -32.18 92.10
C GLN A 342 74.95 -33.33 91.18
N LEU A 343 74.19 -33.61 90.12
CA LEU A 343 74.53 -34.66 89.15
C LEU A 343 75.81 -34.34 88.36
N LYS A 344 76.06 -33.08 88.03
CA LYS A 344 77.29 -32.66 87.33
C LYS A 344 78.55 -32.69 88.20
N LEU A 345 78.40 -32.54 89.52
CA LEU A 345 79.53 -32.64 90.46
C LEU A 345 79.95 -34.10 90.70
N SER A 346 79.06 -35.08 90.53
CA SER A 346 79.40 -36.51 90.65
C SER A 346 80.10 -37.11 89.41
N ASP A 347 80.02 -36.44 88.26
CA ASP A 347 80.51 -36.95 86.96
C ASP A 347 81.95 -36.52 86.60
N LEU A 348 82.70 -35.88 87.50
CA LEU A 348 84.12 -35.57 87.29
C LEU A 348 85.01 -36.79 87.61
N ARG A 349 85.04 -37.77 86.69
CA ARG A 349 86.06 -38.84 86.64
C ARG A 349 86.75 -38.86 85.27
N ALA A 350 88.07 -39.08 85.27
CA ALA A 350 88.95 -38.97 84.09
C ALA A 350 88.58 -39.88 82.90
N SER A 351 87.74 -40.90 83.11
CA SER A 351 87.24 -41.81 82.07
C SER A 351 86.28 -41.14 81.08
N ASP A 352 85.53 -40.11 81.50
CA ASP A 352 84.52 -39.49 80.64
C ASP A 352 85.12 -38.51 79.64
N LEU A 353 86.24 -37.87 79.98
CA LEU A 353 87.01 -37.00 79.06
C LEU A 353 87.57 -37.78 77.86
N HIS A 354 88.10 -39.00 78.07
CA HIS A 354 88.57 -39.85 76.97
C HIS A 354 87.42 -40.33 76.08
N ARG A 355 86.26 -40.63 76.67
CA ARG A 355 85.06 -41.03 75.91
C ARG A 355 84.50 -39.86 75.10
N GLU A 356 84.57 -38.65 75.62
CA GLU A 356 84.10 -37.45 74.96
C GLU A 356 85.03 -37.02 73.80
N ILE A 357 86.35 -37.11 73.98
CA ILE A 357 87.34 -36.88 72.90
C ILE A 357 87.11 -37.87 71.76
N LYS A 358 86.98 -39.17 72.06
CA LYS A 358 86.74 -40.20 71.04
C LYS A 358 85.40 -40.01 70.32
N ARG A 359 84.36 -39.54 71.02
CA ARG A 359 83.08 -39.15 70.41
C ARG A 359 83.22 -37.95 69.48
N LYS A 360 83.99 -36.94 69.87
CA LYS A 360 84.19 -35.73 69.06
C LYS A 360 85.05 -36.03 67.82
N GLU A 361 86.06 -36.90 67.91
CA GLU A 361 86.80 -37.37 66.73
C GLU A 361 85.91 -38.14 65.76
N LEU A 362 85.06 -39.06 66.24
CA LEU A 362 84.11 -39.78 65.40
C LEU A 362 83.09 -38.85 64.73
N ASN A 363 82.61 -37.82 65.45
CA ASN A 363 81.71 -36.82 64.88
C ASN A 363 82.42 -35.91 63.89
N PHE A 364 83.66 -35.52 64.15
CA PHE A 364 84.46 -34.73 63.23
C PHE A 364 84.73 -35.50 61.93
N ASN A 365 85.08 -36.79 62.03
CA ASN A 365 85.26 -37.68 60.87
C ASN A 365 83.95 -37.89 60.10
N ARG A 366 82.80 -38.00 60.77
CA ARG A 366 81.49 -38.05 60.09
C ARG A 366 81.14 -36.76 59.36
N LEU A 367 81.44 -35.60 59.96
CA LEU A 367 81.18 -34.30 59.35
C LEU A 367 82.09 -34.04 58.16
N THR A 368 83.37 -34.40 58.24
CA THR A 368 84.30 -34.33 57.10
C THR A 368 83.88 -35.27 55.99
N GLN A 369 83.54 -36.53 56.29
CA GLN A 369 83.00 -37.47 55.30
C GLN A 369 81.71 -36.94 54.63
N ARG A 370 80.79 -36.37 55.39
CA ARG A 370 79.60 -35.69 54.83
C ARG A 370 80.01 -34.55 53.92
N PHE A 371 80.95 -33.70 54.34
CA PHE A 371 81.40 -32.56 53.55
C PHE A 371 82.03 -32.97 52.23
N PHE A 372 82.92 -33.98 52.24
CA PHE A 372 83.49 -34.54 51.01
C PHE A 372 82.43 -35.20 50.12
N ASN A 373 81.40 -35.81 50.70
CA ASN A 373 80.30 -36.43 49.94
C ASN A 373 79.26 -35.42 49.40
N LEU A 374 79.25 -34.15 49.86
CA LEU A 374 78.34 -33.11 49.32
C LEU A 374 78.71 -32.69 47.90
N GLY A 375 80.01 -32.69 47.57
CA GLY A 375 80.52 -32.37 46.24
C GLY A 375 79.91 -33.26 45.14
N PRO A 376 80.16 -34.57 45.15
CA PRO A 376 79.63 -35.47 44.13
C PRO A 376 78.11 -35.68 44.23
N ASN A 377 77.49 -35.61 45.42
CA ASN A 377 76.08 -35.98 45.57
C ASN A 377 75.09 -34.82 45.43
N ILE A 378 75.51 -33.57 45.66
CA ILE A 378 74.60 -32.41 45.61
C ILE A 378 75.05 -31.39 44.57
N ILE A 379 76.35 -31.07 44.53
CA ILE A 379 76.86 -30.02 43.65
C ILE A 379 76.98 -30.52 42.20
N ALA A 380 77.56 -31.70 41.98
CA ALA A 380 77.70 -32.27 40.64
C ALA A 380 76.36 -32.49 39.89
N PRO A 381 75.30 -33.10 40.48
CA PRO A 381 74.03 -33.26 39.78
C PRO A 381 73.30 -31.94 39.55
N ARG A 382 73.47 -30.91 40.40
CA ARG A 382 72.89 -29.59 40.17
C ARG A 382 73.59 -28.82 39.05
N LEU A 383 74.92 -28.92 38.94
CA LEU A 383 75.66 -28.38 37.80
C LEU A 383 75.31 -29.11 36.50
N ALA A 384 75.14 -30.44 36.54
CA ALA A 384 74.70 -31.21 35.38
C ALA A 384 73.28 -30.80 34.94
N ASN A 385 72.35 -30.58 35.88
CA ASN A 385 71.01 -30.06 35.57
C ASN A 385 71.03 -28.64 35.01
N LEU A 386 71.86 -27.74 35.55
CA LEU A 386 72.02 -26.39 35.01
C LEU A 386 72.55 -26.42 33.56
N ASN A 387 73.56 -27.25 33.29
CA ASN A 387 74.10 -27.39 31.94
C ASN A 387 73.08 -28.01 30.96
N ASN A 388 72.26 -28.96 31.42
CA ASN A 388 71.19 -29.54 30.59
C ASN A 388 70.08 -28.52 30.30
N LEU A 389 69.71 -27.68 31.28
CA LEU A 389 68.75 -26.61 31.08
C LEU A 389 69.28 -25.53 30.12
N ASP A 390 70.57 -25.21 30.15
CA ASP A 390 71.15 -24.25 29.21
C ASP A 390 71.20 -24.83 27.78
N ARG A 391 71.53 -26.12 27.62
CA ARG A 391 71.43 -26.80 26.31
C ARG A 391 70.00 -26.86 25.76
N LEU A 392 69.00 -27.04 26.63
CA LEU A 392 67.58 -26.98 26.25
C LEU A 392 67.18 -25.56 25.82
N ARG A 393 67.71 -24.53 26.47
CA ARG A 393 67.49 -23.13 26.09
C ARG A 393 68.11 -22.81 24.73
N GLU A 394 69.31 -23.31 24.45
CA GLU A 394 69.97 -23.12 23.16
C GLU A 394 69.25 -23.86 22.02
N THR A 395 68.78 -25.08 22.26
CA THR A 395 68.07 -25.88 21.24
C THR A 395 66.65 -25.41 20.95
N LEU A 396 65.95 -24.84 21.95
CA LEU A 396 64.61 -24.26 21.79
C LEU A 396 64.63 -22.78 21.41
N GLY A 397 65.81 -22.15 21.38
CA GLY A 397 65.99 -20.75 20.99
C GLY A 397 66.08 -20.58 19.48
N TYR A 398 65.43 -19.55 18.95
CA TYR A 398 65.38 -19.28 17.50
C TYR A 398 66.73 -18.94 16.84
N LYS A 399 67.80 -18.76 17.63
CA LYS A 399 69.17 -18.51 17.13
C LYS A 399 69.80 -19.74 16.49
N GLU A 400 69.52 -20.94 17.00
CA GLU A 400 69.99 -22.20 16.39
C GLU A 400 69.22 -22.51 15.09
N THR A 401 67.96 -22.07 14.96
CA THR A 401 67.22 -22.16 13.70
C THR A 401 67.75 -21.20 12.63
N LEU A 402 68.24 -20.01 13.01
CA LEU A 402 68.97 -19.10 12.10
C LEU A 402 70.31 -19.71 11.63
N ASN A 403 71.01 -20.46 12.49
CA ASN A 403 72.24 -21.18 12.14
C ASN A 403 72.01 -22.32 11.14
N ARG A 404 70.81 -22.93 11.12
CA ARG A 404 70.45 -24.04 10.21
C ARG A 404 69.95 -23.58 8.84
N GLY A 405 70.06 -22.28 8.52
CA GLY A 405 69.74 -21.72 7.21
C GLY A 405 68.29 -21.26 7.04
N TYR A 406 67.49 -21.22 8.12
CA TYR A 406 66.15 -20.65 8.09
C TYR A 406 66.18 -19.17 8.45
N SER A 407 65.53 -18.32 7.68
CA SER A 407 65.44 -16.88 7.92
C SER A 407 64.14 -16.52 8.65
N VAL A 408 64.21 -15.65 9.65
CA VAL A 408 63.02 -15.16 10.37
C VAL A 408 62.54 -13.88 9.70
N ILE A 409 61.28 -13.86 9.29
CA ILE A 409 60.65 -12.70 8.65
C ILE A 409 59.94 -11.87 9.72
N ARG A 410 60.27 -10.58 9.79
CA ARG A 410 59.65 -9.63 10.69
C ARG A 410 58.98 -8.49 9.94
N ALA A 411 57.85 -8.04 10.46
CA ALA A 411 57.20 -6.78 10.11
C ALA A 411 57.08 -5.96 11.40
N ASP A 412 57.59 -4.72 11.40
CA ASP A 412 57.55 -3.78 12.54
C ASP A 412 57.94 -4.40 13.90
N GLY A 413 58.99 -5.23 13.91
CA GLY A 413 59.55 -5.84 15.13
C GLY A 413 58.86 -7.13 15.62
N SER A 414 57.77 -7.56 15.00
CA SER A 414 57.04 -8.80 15.33
C SER A 414 57.26 -9.90 14.28
N VAL A 415 57.27 -11.18 14.70
CA VAL A 415 57.51 -12.33 13.79
C VAL A 415 56.20 -12.70 13.10
N VAL A 416 56.20 -12.65 11.76
CA VAL A 416 55.03 -12.99 10.95
C VAL A 416 55.08 -14.49 10.64
N THR A 417 54.01 -15.22 10.94
CA THR A 417 53.97 -16.70 10.83
C THR A 417 52.99 -17.23 9.80
N SER A 418 52.19 -16.37 9.16
CA SER A 418 51.15 -16.78 8.20
C SER A 418 51.13 -15.89 6.96
N VAL A 419 50.93 -16.50 5.78
CA VAL A 419 50.91 -15.83 4.45
C VAL A 419 49.75 -14.83 4.31
N LEU A 420 48.71 -14.92 5.14
CA LEU A 420 47.56 -14.01 5.11
C LEU A 420 47.82 -12.63 5.75
N GLU A 421 48.82 -12.52 6.63
CA GLU A 421 49.18 -11.25 7.31
C GLU A 421 50.04 -10.33 6.42
N VAL A 422 50.41 -10.79 5.23
CA VAL A 422 51.25 -10.08 4.27
C VAL A 422 50.39 -9.67 3.08
N ILE A 423 49.56 -8.64 3.25
CA ILE A 423 48.76 -8.05 2.17
C ILE A 423 48.99 -6.54 2.17
N ASP A 424 49.65 -6.09 1.10
CA ASP A 424 49.89 -4.73 0.60
C ASP A 424 50.81 -3.79 1.42
N ASN A 425 52.06 -3.68 0.95
CA ASN A 425 53.06 -2.63 1.21
C ASN A 425 53.53 -2.39 2.65
N VAL A 426 54.12 -3.41 3.28
CA VAL A 426 54.93 -3.27 4.51
C VAL A 426 56.36 -3.72 4.21
N GLU A 427 57.36 -2.90 4.57
CA GLU A 427 58.79 -3.26 4.46
C GLU A 427 59.07 -4.46 5.36
N LEU A 428 59.38 -5.62 4.77
CA LEU A 428 59.70 -6.82 5.52
C LEU A 428 61.21 -6.87 5.79
N GLU A 429 61.58 -7.03 7.06
CA GLU A 429 62.96 -7.31 7.45
C GLU A 429 63.15 -8.82 7.59
N VAL A 430 64.05 -9.38 6.79
CA VAL A 430 64.47 -10.77 6.91
C VAL A 430 65.77 -10.81 7.70
N GLU A 431 65.74 -11.45 8.87
CA GLU A 431 66.90 -11.66 9.72
C GLU A 431 67.56 -12.98 9.35
N PHE A 432 68.81 -12.89 8.86
CA PHE A 432 69.71 -14.01 8.63
C PHE A 432 70.72 -14.12 9.78
N LYS A 433 71.43 -15.25 9.84
CA LYS A 433 72.50 -15.51 10.81
C LYS A 433 73.49 -14.34 10.96
N ASP A 434 73.78 -13.65 9.86
CA ASP A 434 74.86 -12.67 9.78
C ASP A 434 74.38 -11.21 9.56
N GLY A 435 73.07 -10.95 9.52
CA GLY A 435 72.54 -9.59 9.34
C GLY A 435 71.07 -9.51 8.89
N ARG A 436 70.51 -8.29 8.81
CA ARG A 436 69.12 -8.01 8.39
C ARG A 436 69.07 -7.34 7.03
N ILE A 437 68.13 -7.77 6.18
CA ILE A 437 67.92 -7.23 4.83
C ILE A 437 66.43 -6.92 4.63
N GLY A 438 66.10 -5.75 4.07
CA GLY A 438 64.74 -5.38 3.69
C GLY A 438 64.34 -5.98 2.33
N VAL A 439 63.14 -6.58 2.24
CA VAL A 439 62.65 -7.28 1.03
C VAL A 439 61.23 -6.81 0.65
N CYS A 440 61.01 -6.53 -0.64
CA CYS A 440 59.69 -6.21 -1.22
C CYS A 440 59.16 -7.38 -2.07
N ILE A 441 57.85 -7.70 -1.97
CA ILE A 441 57.22 -8.89 -2.58
C ILE A 441 56.67 -8.59 -3.97
N SER A 442 56.90 -9.47 -4.96
CA SER A 442 56.54 -9.22 -6.37
C SER A 442 55.63 -10.25 -7.08
N ASP A 443 55.18 -11.38 -6.50
CA ASP A 443 54.08 -12.20 -7.09
C ASP A 443 53.49 -13.31 -6.17
N LYS A 444 52.20 -13.67 -6.38
CA LYS A 444 51.33 -14.56 -5.54
C LYS A 444 51.48 -16.08 -5.84
N ALA A 445 51.44 -16.94 -4.81
CA ALA A 445 51.37 -18.41 -4.97
C ALA A 445 50.52 -19.16 -3.90
N ALA A 446 50.10 -20.38 -4.26
CA ALA A 446 48.88 -21.13 -3.88
C ALA A 446 48.90 -21.98 -2.58
N ILE A 447 47.70 -22.39 -2.14
CA ILE A 447 47.38 -23.17 -0.92
C ILE A 447 47.06 -24.63 -1.26
N THR A 448 47.55 -25.60 -0.48
CA THR A 448 47.10 -27.01 -0.53
C THR A 448 46.75 -27.60 0.86
N LYS A 449 45.57 -28.22 0.94
CA LYS A 449 44.99 -28.95 2.08
C LYS A 449 45.59 -30.35 2.23
N ASN A 450 45.77 -30.85 3.46
CA ASN A 450 45.55 -32.27 3.75
C ASN A 450 45.17 -32.55 5.22
N ARG A 451 44.31 -33.57 5.42
CA ARG A 451 43.53 -33.88 6.63
C ARG A 451 43.81 -35.34 7.03
N LEU A 452 44.06 -35.66 8.31
CA LEU A 452 43.93 -37.02 8.84
C LEU A 452 43.40 -37.02 10.29
N SER A 453 42.36 -37.81 10.49
CA SER A 453 41.53 -37.97 11.69
C SER A 453 41.91 -39.22 12.49
N LYS A 454 41.84 -39.17 13.83
CA LYS A 454 41.57 -40.35 14.68
C LYS A 454 40.71 -39.97 15.88
N GLN A 455 39.55 -40.61 15.97
CA GLN A 455 38.57 -40.52 17.06
C GLN A 455 38.99 -41.39 18.26
N ASN A 456 38.70 -40.95 19.49
CA ASN A 456 38.24 -41.86 20.55
C ASN A 456 37.44 -41.11 21.64
N LYS A 457 36.13 -41.37 21.62
CA LYS A 457 35.09 -41.45 22.68
C LYS A 457 35.25 -40.68 24.01
N ASN A 458 34.34 -39.72 24.23
CA ASN A 458 33.95 -39.04 25.49
C ASN A 458 33.05 -39.94 26.39
N PRO A 459 32.82 -39.65 27.70
CA PRO A 459 31.78 -38.68 28.10
C PRO A 459 32.04 -37.80 29.35
N THR A 460 31.82 -36.49 29.17
CA THR A 460 31.06 -35.49 29.96
C THR A 460 31.19 -35.36 31.48
N LEU A 461 31.44 -34.11 31.93
CA LEU A 461 30.66 -33.32 32.92
C LEU A 461 31.03 -31.82 32.70
N LYS A 462 30.15 -31.00 32.09
CA LYS A 462 29.28 -29.97 32.73
C LYS A 462 30.12 -28.86 33.41
N VAL A 463 30.00 -27.55 33.12
CA VAL A 463 28.85 -26.67 32.85
C VAL A 463 29.44 -25.36 32.28
N GLU A 464 28.82 -24.71 31.29
CA GLU A 464 28.89 -23.25 31.18
C GLU A 464 27.57 -22.69 30.64
N CYS A 465 27.00 -21.80 31.45
CA CYS A 465 25.84 -20.95 31.19
C CYS A 465 26.20 -19.89 30.14
N LEU A 466 25.34 -19.67 29.13
CA LEU A 466 24.52 -18.45 28.95
C LEU A 466 25.34 -17.15 29.13
N THR A 467 25.56 -16.31 28.12
CA THR A 467 24.53 -15.62 27.31
C THR A 467 25.17 -14.90 26.11
N GLY A 468 24.47 -14.87 24.98
CA GLY A 468 24.71 -13.95 23.84
C GLY A 468 24.74 -14.67 22.51
#